data_AF-A0A2U8HG06-F1
#
_entry.id   AF-A0A2U8HG06-F1
#
_cell.length_a   1.000
_cell.length_b   1.000
_cell.length_c   1.000
_cell.angle_alpha   90.00
_cell.angle_beta   90.00
_cell.angle_gamma   90.00
#
_symmetry.space_group_name_H-M   'P 1'
#
loop_
_entity.id
_entity.type
_entity.pdbx_description
1 polymer ?
#
loop_
_entity_poly.entity_id
_entity_poly.type
_entity_poly.pdbx_seq_one_letter_code
_entity_poly.pdbx_strand_id
1 'polypeptide(L)'
;MRLVLLTFLALTGACTNFPEFDGSQSPGVARAPWPRLVPLSGLLEGQPPARTQPEMAADLDTRAEALRRRAAALQQGDVVDEGTRRRMDGGVTFPEVPGA
;
A
#
# COMPACT_ATOMS: atom_id res chain seq x y z
N MET A 1 2.77 23.58 22.11
CA MET A 1 4.20 23.21 22.09
C MET A 1 4.47 21.76 22.50
N ARG A 2 3.99 21.29 23.68
CA ARG A 2 4.16 19.89 24.12
C ARG A 2 3.67 18.83 23.11
N LEU A 3 2.51 19.06 22.50
CA LEU A 3 1.92 18.13 21.55
C LEU A 3 2.73 18.02 20.24
N VAL A 4 3.23 19.16 19.74
CA VAL A 4 4.12 19.23 18.57
C VAL A 4 5.44 18.49 18.84
N LEU A 5 6.00 18.67 20.05
CA LEU A 5 7.23 17.99 20.46
C LEU A 5 7.05 16.46 20.52
N LEU A 6 5.91 15.98 21.02
CA LEU A 6 5.60 14.54 21.09
C LEU A 6 5.42 13.93 19.70
N THR A 7 4.73 14.62 18.79
CA THR A 7 4.58 14.16 17.40
C THR A 7 5.92 14.11 16.67
N PHE A 8 6.79 15.10 16.89
CA PHE A 8 8.12 15.14 16.30
C PHE A 8 9.00 13.98 16.78
N LEU A 9 8.96 13.67 18.08
CA LEU A 9 9.73 12.56 18.69
C LEU A 9 9.27 11.19 18.16
N ALA A 10 7.95 11.01 17.97
CA ALA A 10 7.38 9.78 17.44
C ALA A 10 7.74 9.55 15.97
N LEU A 11 7.83 10.61 15.15
CA LEU A 11 8.26 10.51 13.75
C LEU A 11 9.73 10.09 13.61
N THR A 12 10.61 10.55 14.51
CA THR A 12 12.04 10.19 14.44
C THR A 12 12.34 8.78 14.95
N GLY A 13 11.47 8.22 15.80
CA GLY A 13 11.65 6.86 16.35
C GLY A 13 11.38 5.74 15.36
N ALA A 14 10.73 6.03 14.23
CA ALA A 14 10.49 5.06 13.15
C ALA A 14 11.70 4.91 12.20
N CYS A 15 12.69 5.82 12.29
CA CYS A 15 13.96 5.72 11.57
C CYS A 15 14.97 4.88 12.36
N THR A 16 14.59 3.67 12.77
CA THR A 16 15.53 2.77 13.44
C THR A 16 16.54 2.22 12.43
N ASN A 17 17.79 2.06 12.88
CA ASN A 17 18.82 1.47 12.05
C ASN A 17 18.46 -0.01 11.82
N PHE A 18 18.52 -0.48 10.58
CA PHE A 18 18.42 -1.90 10.29
C PHE A 18 19.53 -2.61 11.10
N PRO A 19 19.21 -3.61 11.94
CA PRO A 19 20.23 -4.29 12.73
C PRO A 19 21.26 -4.89 11.79
N GLU A 20 22.53 -4.88 12.18
CA GLU A 20 23.60 -5.51 11.39
C GLU A 20 23.26 -7.00 11.22
N PHE A 21 22.84 -7.35 10.00
CA PHE A 21 22.58 -8.72 9.61
C PHE A 21 23.92 -9.35 9.20
N ASP A 22 24.59 -10.01 10.15
CA ASP A 22 25.82 -10.78 9.93
C ASP A 22 25.55 -12.17 9.29
N GLY A 23 24.41 -12.31 8.63
CA GLY A 23 24.08 -13.53 7.90
C GLY A 23 24.92 -13.62 6.63
N SER A 24 26.14 -14.17 6.75
CA SER A 24 26.89 -14.59 5.58
C SER A 24 26.12 -15.69 4.86
N GLN A 25 26.08 -15.62 3.52
CA GLN A 25 25.53 -16.69 2.71
C GLN A 25 26.28 -17.99 3.04
N SER A 26 25.55 -19.05 3.41
CA SER A 26 26.15 -20.36 3.65
C SER A 26 27.00 -20.76 2.44
N PRO A 27 28.24 -21.28 2.64
CA PRO A 27 29.10 -21.68 1.55
C PRO A 27 28.37 -22.59 0.56
N GLY A 28 28.37 -22.20 -0.72
CA GLY A 28 27.74 -22.96 -1.79
C GLY A 28 26.29 -22.57 -2.12
N VAL A 29 25.65 -21.64 -1.39
CA VAL A 29 24.27 -21.22 -1.69
C VAL A 29 24.13 -20.64 -3.10
N ALA A 30 25.14 -19.91 -3.59
CA ALA A 30 25.17 -19.34 -4.93
C ALA A 30 25.18 -20.40 -6.06
N ARG A 31 25.57 -21.63 -5.75
CA ARG A 31 25.60 -22.78 -6.68
C ARG A 31 24.63 -23.89 -6.26
N ALA A 32 23.84 -23.67 -5.22
CA ALA A 32 22.87 -24.64 -4.77
C ALA A 32 21.79 -24.82 -5.84
N PRO A 33 21.31 -26.05 -6.07
CA PRO A 33 20.15 -26.26 -6.92
C PRO A 33 18.97 -25.44 -6.39
N TRP A 34 18.25 -24.80 -7.31
CA TRP A 34 17.00 -24.13 -6.95
C TRP A 34 16.01 -25.15 -6.37
N PRO A 35 15.27 -24.79 -5.32
CA PRO A 35 14.23 -25.65 -4.78
C PRO A 35 13.19 -25.96 -5.85
N ARG A 36 12.66 -27.19 -5.81
CA ARG A 36 11.55 -27.57 -6.68
C ARG A 36 10.29 -26.86 -6.22
N LEU A 37 9.64 -26.15 -7.13
CA LEU A 37 8.32 -25.57 -6.88
C LEU A 37 7.31 -26.71 -6.72
N VAL A 38 6.52 -26.65 -5.65
CA VAL A 38 5.41 -27.57 -5.42
C VAL A 38 4.09 -26.89 -5.81
N PRO A 39 3.10 -27.63 -6.34
CA PRO A 39 1.80 -27.06 -6.69
C PRO A 39 1.10 -26.46 -5.47
N LEU A 40 0.61 -25.23 -5.60
CA LEU A 40 -0.04 -24.52 -4.50
C LEU A 40 -1.37 -25.16 -4.09
N SER A 41 -2.08 -25.81 -5.03
CA SER A 41 -3.37 -26.46 -4.78
C SER A 41 -3.28 -27.49 -3.66
N GLY A 42 -2.28 -28.37 -3.70
CA GLY A 42 -2.07 -29.40 -2.67
C GLY A 42 -1.59 -28.85 -1.32
N LEU A 43 -1.07 -27.61 -1.29
CA LEU A 43 -0.71 -26.93 -0.04
C LEU A 43 -1.90 -26.21 0.61
N LEU A 44 -2.90 -25.85 -0.20
CA LEU A 44 -4.12 -25.17 0.24
C LEU A 44 -5.22 -26.16 0.65
N GLU A 45 -5.14 -27.40 0.18
CA GLU A 45 -6.04 -28.49 0.58
C GLU A 45 -6.00 -28.71 2.10
N GLY A 46 -7.15 -28.55 2.77
CA GLY A 46 -7.29 -28.76 4.21
C GLY A 46 -7.04 -27.52 5.09
N GLN A 47 -6.59 -26.40 4.52
CA GLN A 47 -6.55 -25.14 5.26
C GLN A 47 -7.98 -24.58 5.33
N PRO A 48 -8.57 -24.39 6.52
CA PRO A 48 -9.83 -23.66 6.60
C PRO A 48 -9.62 -22.28 5.96
N PRO A 49 -10.57 -21.81 5.12
CA PRO A 49 -10.49 -20.44 4.62
C PRO A 49 -10.32 -19.52 5.83
N ALA A 50 -9.42 -18.55 5.73
CA ALA A 50 -9.23 -17.56 6.78
C ALA A 50 -10.60 -16.96 7.09
N ARG A 51 -11.21 -17.39 8.20
CA ARG A 51 -12.56 -16.98 8.53
C ARG A 51 -12.47 -15.55 8.99
N THR A 52 -13.24 -14.69 8.34
CA THR A 52 -13.46 -13.34 8.84
C THR A 52 -14.05 -13.49 10.25
N GLN A 53 -13.27 -13.14 11.27
CA GLN A 53 -13.77 -13.10 12.63
C GLN A 53 -14.89 -12.04 12.70
N PRO A 54 -15.97 -12.25 13.47
CA PRO A 54 -17.13 -11.38 13.48
C PRO A 54 -16.80 -9.89 13.74
N GLU A 55 -15.79 -9.62 14.55
CA GLU A 55 -15.30 -8.27 14.84
C GLU A 55 -14.71 -7.56 13.62
N MET A 56 -14.16 -8.30 12.64
CA MET A 56 -13.68 -7.71 11.39
C MET A 56 -14.84 -7.27 10.50
N ALA A 57 -16.01 -7.92 10.57
CA ALA A 57 -17.17 -7.48 9.81
C ALA A 57 -17.65 -6.10 10.28
N ALA A 58 -17.72 -5.89 11.59
CA ALA A 58 -18.11 -4.60 12.17
C ALA A 58 -17.12 -3.45 11.84
N ASP A 59 -15.81 -3.73 11.84
CA ASP A 59 -14.79 -2.76 11.40
C ASP A 59 -14.98 -2.39 9.92
N LEU A 60 -15.22 -3.38 9.06
CA LEU A 60 -15.44 -3.16 7.63
C LEU A 60 -16.71 -2.35 7.36
N ASP A 61 -17.81 -2.62 8.08
CA ASP A 61 -19.05 -1.85 7.94
C ASP A 61 -18.85 -0.39 8.35
N THR A 62 -18.18 -0.17 9.49
CA THR A 62 -17.84 1.19 9.98
C THR A 62 -17.03 1.96 8.94
N ARG A 63 -16.02 1.31 8.34
CA ARG A 63 -15.19 1.90 7.30
C ARG A 63 -15.98 2.16 6.02
N ALA A 64 -16.85 1.25 5.63
CA ALA A 64 -17.71 1.41 4.46
C ALA A 64 -18.65 2.61 4.63
N GLU A 65 -19.26 2.80 5.80
CA GLU A 65 -20.08 3.97 6.10
C GLU A 65 -19.28 5.27 6.05
N ALA A 66 -18.07 5.29 6.64
CA ALA A 66 -17.21 6.46 6.59
C ALA A 66 -16.84 6.85 5.15
N LEU A 67 -16.55 5.87 4.29
CA LEU A 67 -16.27 6.08 2.87
C LEU A 67 -17.50 6.60 2.11
N ARG A 68 -18.68 6.05 2.37
CA ARG A 68 -19.94 6.52 1.76
C ARG A 68 -20.22 7.98 2.14
N ARG A 69 -20.03 8.36 3.41
CA ARG A 69 -20.16 9.77 3.84
C ARG A 69 -19.16 10.69 3.13
N ARG A 70 -17.90 10.27 3.01
CA ARG A 70 -16.87 11.04 2.30
C ARG A 70 -17.20 11.18 0.81
N ALA A 71 -17.67 10.13 0.17
CA ALA A 71 -18.09 10.16 -1.23
C ALA A 71 -19.26 11.13 -1.45
N ALA A 72 -20.28 11.08 -0.58
CA ALA A 72 -21.41 12.02 -0.65
C ALA A 72 -20.94 13.48 -0.53
N ALA A 73 -20.01 13.77 0.38
CA ALA A 73 -19.43 15.10 0.51
C ALA A 73 -18.65 15.54 -0.74
N LEU A 74 -17.88 14.63 -1.35
CA LEU A 74 -17.15 14.91 -2.60
C LEU A 74 -18.10 15.14 -3.77
N GLN A 75 -19.21 14.41 -3.85
CA GLN A 75 -20.20 14.55 -4.92
C GLN A 75 -21.00 15.87 -4.85
N GLN A 76 -21.10 16.47 -3.66
CA GLN A 76 -21.79 17.75 -3.45
C GLN A 76 -20.94 18.97 -3.83
N GLY A 77 -19.62 18.81 -3.91
CA GLY A 77 -18.68 19.86 -4.28
C GLY A 77 -18.11 19.68 -5.67
N ASP A 78 -17.56 20.76 -6.22
CA ASP A 78 -16.76 20.65 -7.44
C ASP A 78 -15.35 20.15 -7.07
N VAL A 79 -15.10 18.85 -7.29
CA VAL A 79 -13.84 18.19 -6.92
C VAL A 79 -12.66 18.72 -7.74
N VAL A 80 -12.95 19.21 -8.94
CA VAL A 80 -11.97 19.80 -9.85
C VAL A 80 -12.30 21.29 -9.97
N ASP A 81 -11.42 22.15 -9.47
CA ASP A 81 -11.59 23.59 -9.63
C ASP A 81 -11.51 24.01 -11.11
N GLU A 82 -12.08 25.16 -11.42
CA GLU A 82 -12.19 25.67 -12.79
C GLU A 82 -10.82 25.86 -13.47
N GLY A 83 -9.76 26.18 -12.72
CA GLY A 83 -8.41 26.26 -13.26
C GLY A 83 -7.88 24.89 -13.68
N THR A 84 -8.07 23.88 -12.83
CA THR A 84 -7.69 22.50 -13.12
C THR A 84 -8.51 21.92 -14.27
N ARG A 85 -9.81 22.19 -14.34
CA ARG A 85 -10.68 21.72 -15.43
C ARG A 85 -10.21 22.24 -16.79
N ARG A 86 -9.94 23.54 -16.90
CA ARG A 86 -9.38 24.13 -18.14
C ARG A 86 -8.04 23.52 -18.55
N ARG A 87 -7.19 23.13 -17.59
CA ARG A 87 -5.93 22.41 -17.90
C ARG A 87 -6.19 21.00 -18.44
N MET A 88 -7.15 20.28 -17.87
CA MET A 88 -7.52 18.95 -18.35
C MET A 88 -8.10 19.01 -19.77
N ASP A 89 -8.99 19.97 -20.03
CA ASP A 89 -9.57 20.20 -21.36
C ASP A 89 -8.52 20.60 -22.40
N GLY A 90 -7.43 21.25 -21.96
CA GLY A 90 -6.27 21.59 -22.80
C GLY A 90 -5.37 20.40 -23.16
N GLY A 91 -5.54 19.24 -22.51
CA GLY A 91 -4.75 18.03 -22.78
C GLY A 91 -3.27 18.12 -22.38
N VAL A 92 -2.50 17.09 -22.73
CA VAL A 92 -1.03 17.05 -22.55
C VAL A 92 -0.35 16.83 -23.90
N THR A 93 0.65 17.64 -24.21
CA THR A 93 1.53 17.43 -25.37
C THR A 93 2.70 16.57 -24.92
N PHE A 94 2.86 15.40 -25.53
CA PHE A 94 4.06 14.59 -25.32
C PHE A 94 5.22 15.19 -26.12
N PRO A 95 6.45 15.20 -25.57
CA PRO A 95 7.62 15.55 -26.34
C PRO A 95 7.79 14.53 -27.47
N GLU A 96 8.09 15.02 -28.68
CA GLU A 96 8.53 14.14 -29.76
C GLU A 96 9.82 13.44 -29.32
N VAL A 97 9.83 12.10 -29.38
CA VAL A 97 11.03 11.30 -29.16
C VAL A 97 11.75 11.22 -30.51
N PRO A 98 12.95 11.83 -30.68
CA PRO A 98 13.66 11.75 -31.95
C PRO A 98 14.11 10.30 -32.19
N GLY A 99 13.63 9.68 -33.28
CA GLY A 99 14.11 8.37 -33.76
C GLY A 99 13.25 7.15 -33.43
N ALA A 100 11.94 7.31 -33.19
CA ALA A 100 10.98 6.20 -33.20
C ALA A 100 10.47 5.88 -34.61
#